data_AF-A0A7W1INF0-F1
#
_entry.id   AF-A0A7W1INF0-F1
#
_cell.length_a   1.000
_cell.length_b   1.000
_cell.length_c   1.000
_cell.angle_alpha   90.00
_cell.angle_beta   90.00
_cell.angle_gamma   90.00
#
_symmetry.space_group_name_H-M   'P 1'
#
loop_
_entity.id
_entity.type
_entity.pdbx_description
1 polymer ?
#
loop_
_entity_poly.entity_id
_entity_poly.type
_entity_poly.pdbx_seq_one_letter_code
_entity_poly.pdbx_strand_id
1 'polypeptide(L)'
;MKKQFLIISGFAVLTASLIFSCAKKKEDNRISPTYKEDATGTGGNPNVGNQTVTGTATLTNPATTNSSLLVGGAGWSNPTCSSTNSITLKGINGGVDVTLSFLFPPTSGTYAIASNPGPQSCAMTVVNAPNQPSGIVWYGKTGQVVVNTTTTAINASFSGILCTQQNFNFPTVGVSGNLGCN
;
A
#
# COMPACT_ATOMS: atom_id res chain seq x y z
N MET A 1 50.72 -26.26 72.78
CA MET A 1 51.26 -25.01 73.38
C MET A 1 50.11 -24.06 73.67
N LYS A 2 50.02 -23.59 74.92
CA LYS A 2 49.48 -22.30 75.47
C LYS A 2 48.35 -21.59 74.69
N LYS A 3 47.25 -21.07 75.22
CA LYS A 3 46.59 -20.88 76.54
C LYS A 3 45.16 -20.41 76.16
N GLN A 4 44.08 -21.04 76.62
CA GLN A 4 43.12 -20.56 77.65
C GLN A 4 42.65 -19.09 77.61
N PHE A 5 41.42 -18.91 78.14
CA PHE A 5 40.63 -17.71 78.49
C PHE A 5 39.49 -17.36 77.49
N LEU A 6 38.22 -17.18 77.87
CA LEU A 6 37.42 -17.50 79.07
C LEU A 6 35.97 -17.05 78.73
N ILE A 7 34.96 -17.93 78.92
CA ILE A 7 33.63 -17.72 79.58
C ILE A 7 32.78 -16.50 79.09
N ILE A 8 31.48 -16.58 78.73
CA ILE A 8 30.23 -16.92 79.45
C ILE A 8 29.13 -17.07 78.35
N SER A 9 28.41 -18.20 78.20
CA SER A 9 27.04 -18.48 78.70
C SER A 9 25.99 -17.38 78.39
N GLY A 10 24.75 -17.61 77.96
CA GLY A 10 23.95 -18.81 77.69
C GLY A 10 22.89 -18.42 76.64
N PHE A 11 22.50 -19.33 75.76
CA PHE A 11 21.26 -20.11 75.87
C PHE A 11 20.07 -19.37 76.50
N ALA A 12 18.96 -19.43 75.74
CA ALA A 12 17.59 -19.14 76.17
C ALA A 12 17.28 -17.63 76.24
N VAL A 13 16.17 -17.09 75.74
CA VAL A 13 14.89 -17.68 75.35
C VAL A 13 13.98 -16.53 74.91
N LEU A 14 13.05 -16.83 74.01
CA LEU A 14 11.76 -16.14 73.77
C LEU A 14 11.71 -14.67 73.27
N THR A 15 11.13 -14.57 72.06
CA THR A 15 10.01 -13.69 71.68
C THR A 15 10.06 -12.21 72.03
N ALA A 16 10.09 -11.36 71.01
CA ALA A 16 8.90 -10.69 70.48
C ALA A 16 9.30 -9.48 69.63
N SER A 17 8.54 -9.25 68.56
CA SER A 17 8.34 -7.93 67.95
C SER A 17 9.50 -7.36 67.12
N LEU A 18 9.69 -7.87 65.91
CA LEU A 18 10.23 -7.05 64.83
C LEU A 18 9.31 -7.12 63.61
N ILE A 19 8.53 -6.05 63.53
CA ILE A 19 7.64 -5.64 62.46
C ILE A 19 8.50 -5.46 61.21
N PHE A 20 8.52 -6.45 60.31
CA PHE A 20 8.92 -6.23 58.93
C PHE A 20 7.65 -6.07 58.11
N SER A 21 7.19 -4.83 58.06
CA SER A 21 6.33 -4.30 57.02
C SER A 21 6.86 -4.77 55.66
N CYS A 22 6.01 -5.50 54.93
CA CYS A 22 6.20 -5.72 53.50
C CYS A 22 6.34 -4.36 52.83
N ALA A 23 7.56 -3.96 52.49
CA ALA A 23 7.76 -2.92 51.50
C ALA A 23 7.23 -3.47 50.17
N LYS A 24 5.94 -3.27 49.90
CA LYS A 24 5.45 -3.35 48.53
C LYS A 24 6.24 -2.30 47.77
N LYS A 25 6.99 -2.72 46.75
CA LYS A 25 7.61 -1.82 45.80
C LYS A 25 6.55 -0.82 45.37
N LYS A 26 6.77 0.46 45.65
CA LYS A 26 6.04 1.54 45.00
C LYS A 26 6.41 1.47 43.53
N GLU A 27 5.55 0.89 42.73
CA GLU A 27 5.56 1.18 41.29
C GLU A 27 4.80 2.50 41.11
N ASP A 28 5.53 3.61 41.18
CA ASP A 28 5.01 4.96 40.92
C ASP A 28 4.77 5.23 39.41
N ASN A 29 4.57 4.18 38.61
CA ASN A 29 4.23 4.26 37.20
C ASN A 29 2.90 3.57 36.86
N ARG A 30 2.01 3.39 37.84
CA ARG A 30 0.61 3.07 37.52
C ARG A 30 -0.12 4.33 37.07
N ILE A 31 -0.36 4.42 35.76
CA ILE A 31 -1.38 5.30 35.20
C ILE A 31 -2.73 4.80 35.73
N SER A 32 -3.21 5.44 36.79
CA SER A 32 -4.56 5.23 37.29
C SER A 32 -5.52 6.04 36.41
N PRO A 33 -6.56 5.46 35.81
CA PRO A 33 -7.58 6.25 35.12
C PRO A 33 -8.25 7.14 36.17
N THR A 34 -8.11 8.46 36.04
CA THR A 34 -8.89 9.40 36.84
C THR A 34 -10.32 9.38 36.32
N TYR A 35 -11.25 8.96 37.17
CA TYR A 35 -12.67 9.05 36.85
C TYR A 35 -13.17 10.46 37.18
N LYS A 36 -14.24 10.86 36.48
CA LYS A 36 -14.91 12.18 36.52
C LYS A 36 -15.11 12.78 37.93
N GLU A 37 -15.09 11.96 38.96
CA GLU A 37 -15.49 12.29 40.32
C GLU A 37 -14.34 12.94 41.11
N ASP A 38 -13.09 12.78 40.65
CA ASP A 38 -11.88 13.29 41.30
C ASP A 38 -11.38 14.65 40.72
N ALA A 39 -12.04 15.18 39.69
CA ALA A 39 -11.71 16.47 39.10
C ALA A 39 -12.98 17.28 38.86
N THR A 40 -12.98 18.56 39.24
CA THR A 40 -14.05 19.53 38.97
C THR A 40 -14.17 19.92 37.48
N GLY A 41 -13.96 18.97 36.56
CA GLY A 41 -13.89 19.20 35.12
C GLY A 41 -14.56 18.08 34.32
N THR A 42 -15.07 18.44 33.14
CA THR A 42 -15.80 17.59 32.21
C THR A 42 -14.93 16.43 31.71
N GLY A 43 -15.01 15.27 32.39
CA GLY A 43 -14.39 13.97 32.07
C GLY A 43 -13.59 13.89 30.76
N GLY A 44 -12.40 14.47 30.76
CA GLY A 44 -11.48 14.46 29.64
C GLY A 44 -10.51 13.28 29.70
N ASN A 45 -9.94 12.93 28.54
CA ASN A 45 -8.92 11.89 28.38
C ASN A 45 -7.82 11.99 29.47
N PRO A 46 -7.56 10.92 30.25
CA PRO A 46 -6.54 10.91 31.31
C PRO A 46 -5.11 11.18 30.83
N ASN A 47 -4.85 11.03 29.53
CA ASN A 47 -3.56 11.31 28.90
C ASN A 47 -3.63 12.59 28.06
N VAL A 48 -3.65 13.76 28.72
CA VAL A 48 -3.78 15.09 28.08
C VAL A 48 -2.58 15.44 27.17
N GLY A 49 -1.49 14.66 27.20
CA GLY A 49 -0.31 14.85 26.36
C GLY A 49 0.12 13.65 25.50
N ASN A 50 -0.52 12.48 25.63
CA ASN A 50 -0.16 11.30 24.85
C ASN A 50 -1.34 10.93 23.95
N GLN A 51 -1.39 11.55 22.78
CA GLN A 51 -2.32 11.13 21.73
C GLN A 51 -1.97 9.69 21.36
N THR A 52 -2.80 8.73 21.75
CA THR A 52 -2.81 7.43 21.09
C THR A 52 -3.27 7.66 19.67
N VAL A 53 -2.33 7.89 18.75
CA VAL A 53 -2.60 7.87 17.31
C VAL A 53 -2.75 6.41 16.90
N THR A 54 -3.85 5.79 17.32
CA THR A 54 -4.33 4.54 16.72
C THR A 54 -5.11 4.94 15.47
N GLY A 55 -4.37 5.30 14.43
CA GLY A 55 -4.93 5.67 13.14
C GLY A 55 -4.11 5.04 12.04
N THR A 56 -4.32 3.75 11.77
CA THR A 56 -4.01 3.25 10.43
C THR A 56 -4.89 4.05 9.50
N ALA A 57 -4.30 4.91 8.65
CA ALA A 57 -5.06 5.66 7.66
C ALA A 57 -5.91 4.67 6.85
N THR A 58 -7.23 4.73 7.01
CA THR A 58 -8.13 3.93 6.21
C THR A 58 -8.01 4.42 4.77
N LEU A 59 -7.44 3.58 3.90
CA LEU A 59 -7.39 3.83 2.47
C LEU A 59 -8.83 3.82 1.94
N THR A 60 -9.42 5.00 1.73
CA THR A 60 -10.71 5.15 1.07
C THR A 60 -10.49 5.27 -0.43
N ASN A 61 -11.23 4.50 -1.23
CA ASN A 61 -11.17 4.63 -2.69
C ASN A 61 -11.88 5.93 -3.12
N PRO A 62 -11.19 6.89 -3.76
CA PRO A 62 -11.82 8.11 -4.26
C PRO A 62 -12.73 7.87 -5.48
N ALA A 63 -12.62 6.72 -6.15
CA ALA A 63 -13.46 6.34 -7.27
C ALA A 63 -14.69 5.56 -6.80
N THR A 64 -15.86 5.92 -7.33
CA THR A 64 -17.16 5.35 -6.88
C THR A 64 -17.92 4.61 -7.99
N THR A 65 -17.55 4.79 -9.25
CA THR A 65 -18.26 4.21 -10.40
C THR A 65 -17.31 3.66 -11.46
N ASN A 66 -17.76 2.65 -12.19
CA ASN A 66 -17.03 2.12 -13.35
C ASN A 66 -17.02 3.15 -14.48
N SER A 67 -15.97 3.16 -15.29
CA SER A 67 -15.93 3.95 -16.52
C SER A 67 -15.32 3.16 -17.67
N SER A 68 -15.34 3.73 -18.87
CA SER A 68 -14.72 3.16 -20.06
C SER A 68 -13.83 4.17 -20.76
N LEU A 69 -12.83 3.67 -21.47
CA LEU A 69 -11.86 4.44 -22.24
C LEU A 69 -11.65 3.79 -23.60
N LEU A 70 -11.88 4.57 -24.66
CA LEU A 70 -11.52 4.20 -26.02
C LEU A 70 -10.18 4.86 -26.39
N VAL A 71 -9.21 4.02 -26.73
CA VAL A 71 -7.82 4.39 -27.00
C VAL A 71 -7.54 4.35 -28.49
N GLY A 72 -6.84 5.35 -29.00
CA GLY A 72 -6.56 5.49 -30.43
C GLY A 72 -7.66 6.24 -31.17
N GLY A 73 -7.34 6.65 -32.41
CA GLY A 73 -8.18 7.54 -33.22
C GLY A 73 -7.78 9.02 -33.10
N ALA A 74 -8.69 9.92 -33.47
CA ALA A 74 -8.44 11.35 -33.46
C ALA A 74 -8.16 11.88 -32.03
N GLY A 75 -7.15 12.74 -31.90
CA GLY A 75 -6.74 13.34 -30.61
C GLY A 75 -5.75 12.52 -29.79
N TRP A 76 -5.45 11.28 -30.20
CA TRP A 76 -4.39 10.47 -29.59
C TRP A 76 -3.05 10.72 -30.27
N SER A 77 -2.00 10.94 -29.47
CA SER A 77 -0.61 10.99 -29.91
C SER A 77 0.15 9.79 -29.34
N ASN A 78 1.11 9.24 -30.09
CA ASN A 78 2.00 8.18 -29.60
C ASN A 78 3.46 8.68 -29.54
N PRO A 79 3.92 9.17 -28.38
CA PRO A 79 5.25 9.75 -28.28
C PRO A 79 6.38 8.72 -28.08
N THR A 80 6.08 7.46 -27.73
CA THR A 80 7.11 6.48 -27.31
C THR A 80 7.72 5.67 -28.44
N CYS A 81 7.37 5.96 -29.68
CA CYS A 81 7.77 5.12 -30.79
C CYS A 81 8.62 5.86 -31.80
N SER A 82 9.92 5.84 -31.53
CA SER A 82 10.95 6.20 -32.50
C SER A 82 11.29 5.04 -33.45
N SER A 83 10.94 3.79 -33.11
CA SER A 83 11.23 2.60 -33.93
C SER A 83 10.39 1.37 -33.56
N THR A 84 10.48 0.32 -34.39
CA THR A 84 9.93 -1.02 -34.17
C THR A 84 10.60 -1.84 -33.07
N ASN A 85 11.61 -1.28 -32.40
CA ASN A 85 12.28 -1.93 -31.27
C ASN A 85 11.78 -1.41 -29.92
N SER A 86 10.71 -0.62 -29.90
CA SER A 86 10.16 -0.10 -28.65
C SER A 86 9.52 -1.21 -27.81
N ILE A 87 9.87 -1.25 -26.53
CA ILE A 87 9.24 -2.13 -25.53
C ILE A 87 8.01 -1.48 -24.87
N THR A 88 7.71 -0.22 -25.23
CA THR A 88 6.57 0.52 -24.70
C THR A 88 5.77 1.17 -25.82
N LEU A 89 4.45 1.06 -25.75
CA LEU A 89 3.51 1.78 -26.62
C LEU A 89 2.69 2.71 -25.73
N LYS A 90 2.79 4.01 -25.94
CA LYS A 90 2.09 5.03 -25.15
C LYS A 90 1.11 5.78 -26.04
N GLY A 91 -0.11 5.95 -25.59
CA GLY A 91 -1.08 6.88 -26.15
C GLY A 91 -1.33 8.02 -25.18
N ILE A 92 -1.37 9.25 -25.68
CA ILE A 92 -1.73 10.44 -24.91
C ILE A 92 -2.87 11.16 -25.61
N ASN A 93 -3.95 11.46 -24.88
CA ASN A 93 -5.04 12.33 -25.32
C ASN A 93 -5.41 13.31 -24.20
N GLY A 94 -5.06 14.59 -24.39
CA GLY A 94 -5.18 15.61 -23.35
C GLY A 94 -4.35 15.23 -22.11
N GLY A 95 -5.02 15.03 -20.98
CA GLY A 95 -4.40 14.59 -19.73
C GLY A 95 -4.42 13.08 -19.48
N VAL A 96 -4.97 12.29 -20.40
CA VAL A 96 -5.09 10.82 -20.28
C VAL A 96 -3.89 10.15 -20.92
N ASP A 97 -3.18 9.34 -20.15
CA ASP A 97 -2.06 8.53 -20.64
C ASP A 97 -2.43 7.05 -20.56
N VAL A 98 -2.17 6.30 -21.64
CA VAL A 98 -2.28 4.84 -21.67
C VAL A 98 -0.95 4.27 -22.09
N THR A 99 -0.38 3.35 -21.32
CA THR A 99 0.91 2.73 -21.63
C THR A 99 0.78 1.21 -21.61
N LEU A 100 1.19 0.58 -22.70
CA LEU A 100 1.50 -0.84 -22.79
C LEU A 100 3.01 -1.04 -22.63
N SER A 101 3.40 -1.99 -21.79
CA SER A 101 4.80 -2.35 -21.55
C SER A 101 5.01 -3.84 -21.83
N PHE A 102 6.11 -4.15 -22.52
CA PHE A 102 6.53 -5.51 -22.89
C PHE A 102 7.90 -5.82 -22.28
N LEU A 103 8.23 -7.11 -22.16
CA LEU A 103 9.50 -7.54 -21.58
C LEU A 103 10.66 -7.33 -22.59
N PHE A 104 10.36 -7.56 -23.86
CA PHE A 104 11.24 -7.38 -25.02
C PHE A 104 10.44 -6.66 -26.12
N PRO A 105 11.09 -6.21 -27.21
CA PRO A 105 10.35 -5.71 -28.37
C PRO A 105 9.31 -6.75 -28.80
N PRO A 106 8.02 -6.40 -28.87
CA PRO A 106 6.99 -7.39 -29.06
C PRO A 106 7.06 -7.96 -30.48
N THR A 107 6.78 -9.24 -30.63
CA THR A 107 6.52 -9.89 -31.93
C THR A 107 5.02 -10.02 -32.17
N SER A 108 4.62 -10.18 -33.43
CA SER A 108 3.24 -10.51 -33.78
C SER A 108 2.71 -11.70 -32.97
N GLY A 109 1.53 -11.55 -32.38
CA GLY A 109 0.92 -12.56 -31.51
C GLY A 109 -0.01 -11.96 -30.47
N THR A 110 -0.50 -12.80 -29.56
CA THR A 110 -1.41 -12.40 -28.49
C THR A 110 -0.70 -12.40 -27.15
N TYR A 111 -0.83 -11.32 -26.39
CA TYR A 111 -0.24 -11.13 -25.08
C TYR A 111 -1.35 -11.02 -24.03
N ALA A 112 -1.23 -11.80 -22.95
CA ALA A 112 -2.13 -11.65 -21.81
C ALA A 112 -1.81 -10.37 -21.02
N ILE A 113 -2.81 -9.73 -20.44
CA ILE A 113 -2.58 -8.64 -19.48
C ILE A 113 -2.16 -9.24 -18.14
N ALA A 114 -1.04 -8.74 -17.61
CA ALA A 114 -0.50 -9.11 -16.31
C ALA A 114 -0.02 -7.88 -15.55
N SER A 115 0.24 -8.05 -14.24
CA SER A 115 0.80 -6.99 -13.40
C SER A 115 2.20 -6.55 -13.85
N ASN A 116 2.97 -7.48 -14.39
CA ASN A 116 4.30 -7.25 -14.93
C ASN A 116 4.42 -7.88 -16.32
N PRO A 117 5.20 -7.27 -17.24
CA PRO A 117 5.43 -7.83 -18.56
C PRO A 117 6.23 -9.13 -18.48
N GLY A 118 5.92 -10.06 -19.38
CA GLY A 118 6.56 -11.35 -19.52
C GLY A 118 6.74 -11.75 -20.99
N PRO A 119 7.22 -12.96 -21.29
CA PRO A 119 7.43 -13.39 -22.68
C PRO A 119 6.17 -13.44 -23.55
N GLN A 120 5.01 -13.77 -22.96
CA GLN A 120 3.69 -13.77 -23.63
C GLN A 120 2.64 -12.96 -22.85
N SER A 121 3.10 -11.99 -22.07
CA SER A 121 2.24 -11.08 -21.34
C SER A 121 2.77 -9.65 -21.39
N CYS A 122 1.87 -8.69 -21.32
CA CYS A 122 2.19 -7.28 -21.26
C CYS A 122 1.49 -6.65 -20.06
N ALA A 123 2.01 -5.50 -19.62
CA ALA A 123 1.37 -4.71 -18.57
C ALA A 123 0.71 -3.47 -19.19
N MET A 124 -0.49 -3.14 -18.74
CA MET A 124 -1.19 -1.91 -19.10
C MET A 124 -1.29 -0.98 -17.89
N THR A 125 -1.02 0.31 -18.12
CA THR A 125 -1.36 1.37 -17.16
C THR A 125 -2.19 2.46 -17.84
N VAL A 126 -3.11 3.04 -17.09
CA VAL A 126 -3.91 4.21 -17.50
C VAL A 126 -3.82 5.27 -16.41
N VAL A 127 -3.40 6.48 -16.76
CA VAL A 127 -3.35 7.62 -15.85
C VAL A 127 -4.47 8.59 -16.21
N ASN A 128 -5.13 9.15 -15.18
CA ASN A 128 -6.24 10.09 -15.35
C ASN A 128 -7.37 9.54 -16.25
N ALA A 129 -7.78 8.30 -16.02
CA ALA A 129 -8.90 7.72 -16.77
C ALA A 129 -10.15 8.64 -16.72
N PRO A 130 -10.94 8.76 -17.80
CA PRO A 130 -12.14 9.59 -17.81
C PRO A 130 -13.13 9.17 -16.73
N ASN A 131 -13.77 10.18 -16.12
CA ASN A 131 -14.71 10.00 -15.00
C ASN A 131 -14.10 9.30 -13.78
N GLN A 132 -12.78 9.34 -13.64
CA GLN A 132 -12.06 8.84 -12.48
C GLN A 132 -11.27 9.98 -11.81
N PRO A 133 -10.87 9.80 -10.53
CA PRO A 133 -10.05 10.78 -9.84
C PRO A 133 -8.72 11.04 -10.57
N SER A 134 -8.31 12.31 -10.64
CA SER A 134 -7.04 12.71 -11.23
C SER A 134 -5.85 12.28 -10.35
N GLY A 135 -4.70 12.07 -10.98
CA GLY A 135 -3.46 11.64 -10.35
C GLY A 135 -3.41 10.13 -10.04
N ILE A 136 -4.46 9.38 -10.38
CA ILE A 136 -4.55 7.95 -10.10
C ILE A 136 -4.11 7.13 -11.32
N VAL A 137 -3.29 6.12 -11.03
CA VAL A 137 -2.87 5.10 -11.98
C VAL A 137 -3.76 3.87 -11.84
N TRP A 138 -4.30 3.43 -12.97
CA TRP A 138 -5.09 2.24 -13.13
C TRP A 138 -4.24 1.19 -13.81
N TYR A 139 -4.26 -0.04 -13.30
CA TYR A 139 -3.42 -1.15 -13.75
C TYR A 139 -4.30 -2.21 -14.40
N GLY A 140 -3.93 -2.64 -15.61
CA GLY A 140 -4.58 -3.76 -16.28
C GLY A 140 -4.50 -5.02 -15.43
N LYS A 141 -5.65 -5.66 -15.20
CA LYS A 141 -5.74 -6.90 -14.42
C LYS A 141 -6.04 -8.12 -15.28
N THR A 142 -6.85 -7.94 -16.31
CA THR A 142 -7.26 -9.03 -17.20
C THR A 142 -7.62 -8.51 -18.58
N GLY A 143 -7.51 -9.38 -19.57
CA GLY A 143 -7.71 -9.09 -20.98
C GLY A 143 -6.53 -9.56 -21.82
N GLN A 144 -6.62 -9.30 -23.11
CA GLN A 144 -5.58 -9.66 -24.09
C GLN A 144 -5.29 -8.48 -25.01
N VAL A 145 -4.05 -8.43 -25.46
CA VAL A 145 -3.57 -7.49 -26.47
C VAL A 145 -3.09 -8.31 -27.66
N VAL A 146 -3.63 -8.04 -28.84
CA VAL A 146 -3.17 -8.61 -30.10
C VAL A 146 -2.17 -7.65 -30.71
N VAL A 147 -0.94 -8.09 -30.92
CA VAL A 147 0.12 -7.30 -31.54
C VAL A 147 0.37 -7.81 -32.96
N ASN A 148 0.52 -6.88 -33.89
CA ASN A 148 0.97 -7.11 -35.25
C ASN A 148 2.18 -6.23 -35.53
N THR A 149 3.32 -6.85 -35.84
CA THR A 149 4.57 -6.16 -36.16
C THR A 149 4.93 -6.32 -37.63
N THR A 150 5.41 -5.23 -38.24
CA THR A 150 6.07 -5.23 -39.55
C THR A 150 7.51 -4.72 -39.37
N THR A 151 8.27 -4.60 -40.45
CA THR A 151 9.62 -4.02 -40.41
C THR A 151 9.62 -2.54 -40.01
N THR A 152 8.50 -1.83 -40.20
CA THR A 152 8.37 -0.39 -39.93
C THR A 152 7.37 -0.06 -38.82
N ALA A 153 6.54 -1.01 -38.39
CA ALA A 153 5.45 -0.73 -37.47
C ALA A 153 5.23 -1.78 -36.37
N ILE A 154 4.67 -1.34 -35.25
CA ILE A 154 4.05 -2.18 -34.22
C ILE A 154 2.62 -1.70 -34.05
N ASN A 155 1.63 -2.58 -34.16
CA ASN A 155 0.23 -2.26 -33.96
C ASN A 155 -0.36 -3.20 -32.91
N ALA A 156 -0.71 -2.66 -31.74
CA ALA A 156 -1.38 -3.37 -30.67
C ALA A 156 -2.86 -3.00 -30.64
N SER A 157 -3.73 -4.00 -30.63
CA SER A 157 -5.17 -3.85 -30.48
C SER A 157 -5.65 -4.61 -29.24
N PHE A 158 -6.64 -4.04 -28.56
CA PHE A 158 -7.19 -4.61 -27.34
C PHE A 158 -8.65 -4.20 -27.16
N SER A 159 -9.41 -5.01 -26.44
CA SER A 159 -10.83 -4.75 -26.17
C SER A 159 -11.20 -5.23 -24.79
N GLY A 160 -11.87 -4.38 -24.01
CA GLY A 160 -12.43 -4.75 -22.72
C GLY A 160 -11.38 -5.10 -21.66
N ILE A 161 -10.17 -4.55 -21.74
CA ILE A 161 -9.19 -4.73 -20.67
C ILE A 161 -9.73 -4.07 -19.41
N LEU A 162 -9.81 -4.84 -18.32
CA LEU A 162 -10.28 -4.32 -17.04
C LEU A 162 -9.08 -3.81 -16.24
N CYS A 163 -9.08 -2.51 -15.98
CA CYS A 163 -8.08 -1.85 -15.16
C CYS A 163 -8.66 -1.48 -13.79
N THR A 164 -7.87 -1.64 -12.72
CA THR A 164 -8.25 -1.26 -11.36
C THR A 164 -7.13 -0.47 -10.69
N GLN A 165 -7.42 0.17 -9.56
CA GLN A 165 -6.37 0.78 -8.75
C GLN A 165 -5.53 -0.29 -8.07
N GLN A 166 -4.33 0.07 -7.62
CA GLN A 166 -3.40 -0.89 -7.00
C GLN A 166 -4.00 -1.60 -5.79
N ASN A 167 -4.68 -0.85 -4.92
CA ASN A 167 -5.20 -1.33 -3.63
C ASN A 167 -6.70 -1.68 -3.66
N PHE A 168 -7.38 -1.48 -4.80
CA PHE A 168 -8.82 -1.65 -4.90
C PHE A 168 -9.19 -2.42 -6.17
N ASN A 169 -10.07 -3.40 -6.02
CA ASN A 169 -10.58 -4.20 -7.15
C ASN A 169 -11.76 -3.55 -7.87
N PHE A 170 -12.38 -2.53 -7.25
CA PHE A 170 -13.50 -1.78 -7.79
C PHE A 170 -13.40 -0.30 -7.40
N PRO A 171 -13.98 0.61 -8.21
CA PRO A 171 -14.58 0.35 -9.51
C PRO A 171 -13.52 -0.01 -10.57
N THR A 172 -13.94 -0.30 -11.80
CA THR A 172 -13.05 -0.68 -12.91
C THR A 172 -13.12 0.32 -14.06
N VAL A 173 -12.03 0.44 -14.80
CA VAL A 173 -11.96 1.15 -16.08
C VAL A 173 -11.84 0.12 -17.19
N GLY A 174 -12.85 0.03 -18.06
CA GLY A 174 -12.81 -0.81 -19.25
C GLY A 174 -12.09 -0.12 -20.40
N VAL A 175 -10.97 -0.68 -20.85
CA VAL A 175 -10.11 -0.07 -21.86
C VAL A 175 -10.15 -0.88 -23.15
N SER A 176 -10.49 -0.21 -24.25
CA SER A 176 -10.53 -0.79 -25.59
C SER A 176 -9.83 0.14 -26.57
N GLY A 177 -9.33 -0.40 -27.69
CA GLY A 177 -8.79 0.39 -28.78
C GLY A 177 -7.44 -0.09 -29.28
N ASN A 178 -6.64 0.85 -29.76
CA ASN A 178 -5.40 0.56 -30.47
C ASN A 178 -4.28 1.51 -30.03
N LEU A 179 -3.08 0.96 -29.89
CA LEU A 179 -1.83 1.72 -29.76
C LEU A 179 -0.85 1.19 -30.78
N GLY A 180 -0.17 2.07 -31.48
CA GLY A 180 0.74 1.63 -32.52
C GLY A 180 1.74 2.69 -32.93
N CYS A 181 2.76 2.20 -33.60
CA CYS A 181 4.02 2.85 -33.90
C CYS A 181 4.28 2.59 -35.36
N ASN A 182 4.56 3.63 -36.14
CA ASN A 182 4.80 3.55 -37.57
C ASN A 182 5.91 4.52 -37.95
#